data_AF-A0A961WQZ5-F1
#
_entry.id   AF-A0A961WQZ5-F1
#
_cell.length_a   1.000
_cell.length_b   1.000
_cell.length_c   1.000
_cell.angle_alpha   90.00
_cell.angle_beta   90.00
_cell.angle_gamma   90.00
#
_symmetry.space_group_name_H-M   'P 1'
#
loop_
_entity.id
_entity.type
_entity.pdbx_description
1 polymer ?
#
loop_
_entity_poly.entity_id
_entity_poly.type
_entity_poly.pdbx_seq_one_letter_code
_entity_poly.pdbx_strand_id
1 'polypeptide(L)' 'MKAGIRLLVLAMALLAAAPAFAVNPDEMLADPALEHRARDLSATIRCMKCQNQSIDDSDADLARDLR' A
#
# COMPACT_ATOMS: atom_id res chain seq x y z
N MET A 1 20.17 -21.45 -28.58
CA MET A 1 19.88 -21.73 -27.15
C MET A 1 19.72 -20.46 -26.31
N LYS A 2 20.72 -19.56 -26.25
CA LYS A 2 20.66 -18.34 -25.41
C LYS A 2 19.53 -17.37 -25.79
N ALA A 3 19.24 -17.21 -27.09
CA ALA A 3 18.15 -16.36 -27.56
C ALA A 3 16.75 -16.89 -27.14
N GLY A 4 16.55 -18.21 -27.16
CA GLY A 4 15.31 -18.84 -26.70
C GLY A 4 15.08 -18.66 -25.20
N ILE A 5 16.14 -18.79 -24.39
CA ILE A 5 16.08 -18.54 -22.94
C ILE A 5 15.74 -17.07 -22.65
N ARG A 6 16.33 -16.12 -23.38
CA ARG A 6 16.02 -14.69 -23.22
C ARG A 6 14.56 -14.38 -23.57
N LEU A 7 14.03 -14.98 -24.63
CA LEU A 7 12.63 -14.80 -25.03
C LEU A 7 11.67 -15.37 -23.98
N LEU A 8 11.99 -16.55 -23.43
CA LEU A 8 11.22 -17.20 -22.38
C LEU A 8 11.18 -16.35 -21.10
N VAL A 9 12.33 -15.83 -20.66
CA VAL A 9 12.41 -14.97 -19.48
C VAL A 9 11.62 -13.68 -19.69
N LEU A 10 11.72 -13.06 -20.87
CA LEU A 10 10.95 -11.86 -21.19
C LEU A 10 9.45 -12.14 -21.18
N ALA A 11 9.02 -13.26 -21.77
CA ALA A 11 7.63 -13.68 -21.75
C ALA A 11 7.12 -13.91 -20.32
N MET A 12 7.88 -14.59 -19.46
CA MET A 12 7.50 -14.76 -18.05
C MET A 12 7.40 -13.42 -17.30
N ALA A 13 8.34 -12.50 -17.53
CA ALA A 13 8.30 -11.19 -16.89
C ALA A 13 7.05 -10.38 -17.30
N LEU A 14 6.67 -10.46 -18.58
CA LEU A 14 5.44 -9.85 -19.09
C LEU A 14 4.18 -10.48 -18.49
N LEU A 15 4.15 -11.81 -18.30
CA LEU A 15 3.02 -12.47 -17.64
C LEU A 15 2.92 -12.14 -16.14
N ALA A 16 4.06 -11.90 -15.47
CA ALA A 16 4.09 -11.55 -14.05
C ALA A 16 3.68 -10.09 -13.76
N ALA A 17 3.62 -9.23 -14.78
CA ALA A 17 3.27 -7.82 -14.66
C ALA A 17 1.75 -7.57 -14.57
N ALA A 18 1.04 -8.36 -13.75
CA ALA A 18 -0.38 -8.15 -13.50
C ALA A 18 -0.62 -6.86 -12.69
N PRO A 19 -1.74 -6.14 -12.92
CA PRO A 19 -2.08 -4.97 -12.12
C PRO A 19 -2.29 -5.37 -10.66
N ALA A 20 -1.66 -4.64 -9.75
CA ALA A 20 -1.95 -4.75 -8.32
C ALA A 20 -3.19 -3.93 -8.00
N PHE A 21 -4.16 -4.54 -7.31
CA PHE A 21 -5.33 -3.83 -6.79
C PHE A 21 -5.01 -3.30 -5.40
N ALA A 22 -4.81 -1.99 -5.28
CA ALA A 22 -4.64 -1.31 -4.00
C ALA A 22 -6.00 -1.10 -3.32
N VAL A 23 -6.00 -1.08 -2.00
CA VAL A 23 -7.16 -0.69 -1.19
C VAL A 23 -7.09 0.79 -0.87
N ASN A 24 -8.24 1.44 -0.71
CA ASN A 24 -8.35 2.79 -0.18
C ASN A 24 -8.40 2.78 1.36
N PRO A 25 -8.04 3.89 2.02
CA PRO A 25 -8.08 4.01 3.49
C PRO A 25 -9.45 3.76 4.12
N ASP A 26 -10.52 3.99 3.36
CA ASP A 26 -11.91 3.80 3.79
C ASP A 26 -12.35 2.32 3.67
N GLU A 27 -11.52 1.46 3.08
CA GLU A 27 -11.75 0.02 2.92
C GLU A 27 -11.05 -0.76 4.02
N MET A 28 -11.59 -1.92 4.37
CA MET A 28 -10.99 -2.82 5.36
C MET A 28 -10.14 -3.87 4.66
N LEU A 29 -8.92 -4.11 5.16
CA LEU A 29 -8.05 -5.15 4.62
C LEU A 29 -8.67 -6.55 4.80
N ALA A 30 -8.43 -7.42 3.83
CA ALA A 30 -8.95 -8.79 3.85
C ALA A 30 -8.33 -9.66 4.96
N ASP A 31 -7.09 -9.37 5.37
CA ASP A 31 -6.43 -10.03 6.49
C ASP A 31 -6.63 -9.22 7.78
N PRO A 32 -7.39 -9.74 8.77
CA PRO A 32 -7.64 -9.02 10.02
C PRO A 32 -6.38 -8.67 10.81
N ALA A 33 -5.32 -9.48 10.70
CA ALA A 33 -4.06 -9.19 11.38
C ALA A 33 -3.35 -7.99 10.73
N LEU A 34 -3.44 -7.84 9.41
CA LEU A 34 -2.91 -6.68 8.69
C LEU A 34 -3.75 -5.43 8.96
N GLU A 35 -5.08 -5.54 9.00
CA GLU A 35 -5.97 -4.43 9.38
C GLU A 35 -5.63 -3.90 10.77
N HIS A 36 -5.51 -4.78 11.77
CA HIS A 36 -5.15 -4.37 13.14
C HIS A 36 -3.81 -3.65 13.17
N ARG A 37 -2.81 -4.19 12.47
CA ARG A 37 -1.49 -3.55 12.37
C ARG A 37 -1.58 -2.17 11.70
N ALA A 38 -2.38 -2.02 10.64
CA ALA A 38 -2.58 -0.73 9.98
C ALA A 38 -3.19 0.31 10.93
N ARG A 39 -4.20 -0.08 11.71
CA ARG A 39 -4.82 0.77 12.74
C ARG A 39 -3.81 1.22 13.81
N ASP A 40 -2.99 0.30 14.32
CA ASP A 40 -1.96 0.61 15.31
C ASP A 40 -0.92 1.60 14.76
N LEU A 41 -0.51 1.42 13.49
CA LEU A 41 0.40 2.34 12.82
C LEU A 41 -0.22 3.72 12.65
N SER A 42 -1.46 3.80 12.17
CA SER A 42 -2.15 5.08 11.96
C SER A 42 -2.32 5.86 13.27
N ALA A 43 -2.60 5.19 14.39
CA ALA A 43 -2.70 5.83 15.71
C ALA A 43 -1.37 6.44 16.21
N THR A 44 -0.23 5.94 15.72
CA THR A 44 1.10 6.36 16.20
C THR A 44 1.80 7.37 15.29
N ILE A 45 1.60 7.28 13.97
CA ILE A 45 2.18 8.21 13.00
C ILE A 45 1.55 9.60 13.17
N ARG A 46 2.38 10.66 13.13
CA ARG A 46 1.95 12.04 13.36
C ARG A 46 1.90 12.85 12.07
N CYS A 47 0.83 13.62 11.90
CA CYS A 47 0.73 14.55 10.79
C CYS A 47 1.44 15.88 11.09
N MET A 48 2.54 16.14 10.38
CA MET A 48 3.36 17.37 10.50
C MET A 48 2.60 18.66 10.17
N LYS A 49 1.53 18.58 9.38
CA LYS A 49 0.68 19.72 9.00
C LYS A 49 -0.51 19.92 9.95
N CYS A 50 -0.82 18.94 10.80
CA CYS A 50 -2.10 18.84 11.51
C CYS A 50 -1.94 19.02 13.03
N GLN A 51 -1.11 19.95 13.48
CA GLN A 51 -0.87 20.18 14.93
C GLN A 51 -0.41 18.92 15.68
N ASN A 52 0.38 18.06 15.02
CA ASN A 52 0.90 16.82 15.59
C ASN A 52 -0.20 15.82 16.05
N GLN A 53 -1.39 15.88 15.45
CA GLN A 53 -2.41 14.85 15.60
C GLN A 53 -1.93 13.52 15.00
N SER A 54 -2.52 12.41 15.45
CA SER A 54 -2.37 11.13 14.75
C SER A 54 -2.85 11.26 13.30
N ILE A 55 -2.30 10.47 12.38
CA ILE A 55 -2.85 10.40 11.03
C ILE A 55 -4.25 9.78 11.05
N ASP A 56 -4.62 8.95 12.04
CA ASP A 56 -5.95 8.35 12.16
C ASP A 56 -7.03 9.39 12.51
N ASP A 57 -6.70 10.38 13.35
CA ASP A 57 -7.64 11.42 13.82
C ASP A 57 -7.74 12.64 12.88
N SER A 58 -6.93 12.70 11.82
CA SER A 58 -6.82 13.88 10.96
C SER A 58 -7.51 13.71 9.60
N ASP A 59 -8.28 14.72 9.20
CA ASP A 59 -8.95 14.78 7.89
C ASP A 59 -8.12 15.46 6.79
N ALA A 60 -6.89 15.90 7.10
CA ALA A 60 -6.05 16.57 6.11
C ALA A 60 -5.66 15.62 4.96
N ASP A 61 -5.51 16.15 3.74
CA ASP A 61 -5.11 15.36 2.56
C ASP A 61 -3.83 14.55 2.79
N LEU A 62 -2.82 15.14 3.47
CA LEU A 62 -1.59 14.43 3.83
C LEU A 62 -1.85 13.20 4.71
N ALA A 63 -2.82 13.27 5.61
CA ALA A 63 -3.16 12.13 6.47
C ALA A 63 -3.93 11.05 5.69
N ARG A 64 -4.67 11.39 4.63
CA ARG A 64 -5.26 10.39 3.71
C ARG A 64 -4.20 9.70 2.88
N ASP A 65 -3.22 10.44 2.37
CA ASP A 65 -2.14 9.89 1.54
C ASP A 65 -1.18 8.96 2.32
N LEU A 66 -1.07 9.15 3.65
CA LEU A 66 -0.19 8.36 4.51
C LEU A 66 -0.85 7.08 5.06
N ARG A 67 -2.18 7.01 5.07
CA ARG A 67 -2.93 5.81 5.48
C ARG A 67 -2.91 4.79 4.34
#